data_AF-A0AAC9SNM2-F1
#
_entry.id   AF-A0AAC9SNM2-F1
#
_cell.length_a   1.000
_cell.length_b   1.000
_cell.length_c   1.000
_cell.angle_alpha   90.00
_cell.angle_beta   90.00
_cell.angle_gamma   90.00
#
_symmetry.space_group_name_H-M   'P 1'
#
loop_
_entity.id
_entity.type
_entity.pdbx_description
1 polymer ?
#
loop_
_entity_poly.entity_id
_entity_poly.type
_entity_poly.pdbx_seq_one_letter_code
_entity_poly.pdbx_strand_id
1 'polypeptide(L)'
;MSNSAPPPGWGAPSGDFYGTQPGTPAPVWIYAGFWWRVWAFLIDGIILGAIETVLGFFVAPNVTVDWQELPIDGSGQSMNVVDVASFVQPENISVLIPHIHTGPWPLASLLLALIPAIYYVLFEASSLRGTPGKRVCRLEVVTLSGGQISLAQAILRFVIKAFISFPLLYIGVIMVAFTRRKQGLHDLIAGTLVIRAETQQVAPFQPHR
;
A
#
# COMPACT_ATOMS: atom_id res chain seq x y z
N MET A 1 -34.64 22.77 7.15
CA MET A 1 -34.13 22.47 5.80
C MET A 1 -32.60 22.51 5.83
N SER A 2 -31.90 21.41 6.13
CA SER A 2 -30.45 21.34 5.90
C SER A 2 -30.20 20.66 4.56
N ASN A 3 -30.06 21.46 3.51
CA ASN A 3 -29.48 21.02 2.25
C ASN A 3 -28.01 20.63 2.50
N SER A 4 -27.76 19.43 3.03
CA SER A 4 -26.40 18.90 3.14
C SER A 4 -26.08 18.16 1.85
N ALA A 5 -25.95 18.90 0.75
CA ALA A 5 -25.22 18.37 -0.40
C ALA A 5 -23.83 17.92 0.11
N PRO A 6 -23.39 16.69 -0.22
CA PRO A 6 -22.11 16.22 0.28
C PRO A 6 -20.97 17.10 -0.26
N PRO A 7 -19.83 17.21 0.45
CA PRO A 7 -18.72 18.07 0.02
C PRO A 7 -18.25 17.71 -1.40
N PRO A 8 -17.57 18.62 -2.11
CA PRO A 8 -17.02 18.34 -3.43
C PRO A 8 -16.17 17.04 -3.39
N GLY A 9 -16.42 16.14 -4.34
CA GLY A 9 -15.68 14.87 -4.47
C GLY A 9 -16.23 13.68 -3.67
N TRP A 10 -17.41 13.78 -3.05
CA TRP A 10 -18.13 12.64 -2.46
C TRP A 10 -19.16 12.05 -3.43
N GLY A 11 -19.50 10.77 -3.26
CA GLY A 11 -20.53 10.09 -4.06
C GLY A 11 -21.96 10.51 -3.68
N ALA A 12 -22.91 10.30 -4.58
CA ALA A 12 -24.32 10.45 -4.27
C ALA A 12 -24.72 9.52 -3.11
N PRO A 13 -25.66 9.91 -2.24
CA PRO A 13 -26.24 9.01 -1.25
C PRO A 13 -26.76 7.74 -1.93
N SER A 14 -26.69 6.60 -1.26
CA SER A 14 -27.27 5.33 -1.74
C SER A 14 -28.78 5.47 -1.90
N GLY A 15 -29.23 5.93 -3.07
CA GLY A 15 -30.63 6.10 -3.40
C GLY A 15 -31.23 4.79 -3.90
N ASP A 16 -31.72 3.97 -2.98
CA ASP A 16 -32.72 2.94 -3.27
C ASP A 16 -33.81 3.03 -2.20
N PHE A 17 -34.70 4.01 -2.38
CA PHE A 17 -35.86 4.29 -1.52
C PHE A 17 -37.07 3.38 -1.84
N TYR A 18 -36.87 2.25 -2.54
CA TYR A 18 -37.98 1.46 -3.11
C TYR A 18 -38.23 0.09 -2.46
N GLY A 19 -37.63 -0.22 -1.30
CA GLY A 19 -37.75 -1.56 -0.71
C GLY A 19 -37.96 -1.67 0.79
N THR A 20 -37.99 -0.56 1.55
CA THR A 20 -38.18 -0.62 3.01
C THR A 20 -39.59 -0.21 3.40
N GLN A 21 -40.21 -1.04 4.24
CA GLN A 21 -41.53 -0.75 4.79
C GLN A 21 -41.58 0.65 5.42
N PRO A 22 -42.71 1.36 5.31
CA PRO A 22 -42.87 2.64 5.98
C PRO A 22 -42.69 2.47 7.50
N GLY A 23 -41.62 3.04 8.05
CA GLY A 23 -41.37 3.08 9.50
C GLY A 23 -39.98 2.66 9.98
N THR A 24 -39.18 1.98 9.15
CA THR A 24 -37.77 1.65 9.51
C THR A 24 -36.79 2.58 8.80
N PRO A 25 -36.02 3.43 9.51
CA PRO A 25 -34.97 4.22 8.90
C PRO A 25 -33.86 3.30 8.37
N ALA A 26 -33.79 3.13 7.06
CA ALA A 26 -32.66 2.46 6.42
C ALA A 26 -31.42 3.37 6.50
N PRO A 27 -30.23 2.83 6.80
CA PRO A 27 -29.01 3.62 6.82
C PRO A 27 -28.70 4.15 5.41
N VAL A 28 -28.60 5.47 5.27
CA VAL A 28 -28.19 6.12 4.02
C VAL A 28 -26.66 6.19 3.99
N TRP A 29 -26.04 5.51 3.04
CA TRP A 29 -24.60 5.51 2.88
C TRP A 29 -24.15 6.61 1.93
N ILE A 30 -23.18 7.42 2.36
CA ILE A 30 -22.48 8.37 1.50
C ILE A 30 -21.18 7.70 1.05
N TYR A 31 -21.08 7.38 -0.24
CA TYR A 31 -19.91 6.71 -0.79
C TYR A 31 -18.70 7.65 -0.84
N ALA A 32 -17.55 7.13 -0.42
CA ALA A 32 -16.29 7.84 -0.51
C ALA A 32 -15.88 8.00 -1.98
N GLY A 33 -15.77 9.24 -2.45
CA GLY A 33 -15.32 9.47 -3.81
C GLY A 33 -13.81 9.32 -3.97
N PHE A 34 -13.35 9.50 -5.20
CA PHE A 34 -11.98 9.20 -5.62
C PHE A 34 -10.92 9.97 -4.81
N TRP A 35 -11.03 11.30 -4.74
CA TRP A 35 -10.00 12.15 -4.12
C TRP A 35 -9.80 11.90 -2.63
N TRP A 36 -10.85 11.59 -1.88
CA TRP A 36 -10.73 11.26 -0.47
C TRP A 36 -9.97 9.95 -0.24
N ARG A 37 -10.12 8.98 -1.14
CA ARG A 37 -9.34 7.74 -1.12
C ARG A 37 -7.87 8.00 -1.50
N VAL A 38 -7.62 8.92 -2.42
CA VAL A 38 -6.25 9.35 -2.77
C VAL A 38 -5.57 10.03 -1.58
N TRP A 39 -6.25 10.97 -0.92
CA TRP A 39 -5.72 11.62 0.30
C TRP A 39 -5.42 10.62 1.40
N ALA A 40 -6.34 9.69 1.67
CA ALA A 40 -6.11 8.63 2.64
C ALA A 40 -4.87 7.78 2.29
N PHE A 41 -4.71 7.42 1.01
CA PHE A 41 -3.56 6.66 0.52
C PHE A 41 -2.25 7.46 0.64
N LEU A 42 -2.25 8.77 0.37
CA LEU A 42 -1.07 9.62 0.54
C LEU A 42 -0.65 9.70 2.01
N ILE A 43 -1.61 9.86 2.93
CA ILE A 43 -1.33 9.88 4.36
C ILE A 43 -0.76 8.53 4.83
N ASP A 44 -1.39 7.43 4.45
CA ASP A 44 -0.88 6.08 4.77
C ASP A 44 0.51 5.85 4.13
N GLY A 45 0.76 6.39 2.94
CA GLY A 45 2.05 6.33 2.27
C GLY A 45 3.15 7.08 3.01
N ILE A 46 2.85 8.25 3.60
CA ILE A 46 3.81 8.99 4.44
C ILE A 46 4.11 8.20 5.73
N ILE A 47 3.07 7.63 6.37
CA ILE A 47 3.23 6.84 7.59
C ILE A 47 4.09 5.60 7.32
N LEU A 48 3.73 4.83 6.29
CA LEU A 48 4.47 3.62 5.90
C LEU A 48 5.87 3.94 5.42
N GLY A 49 6.04 5.01 4.64
CA GLY A 49 7.35 5.45 4.16
C GLY A 49 8.29 5.87 5.30
N ALA A 50 7.77 6.55 6.31
CA ALA A 50 8.56 6.88 7.51
C ALA A 50 8.98 5.61 8.26
N ILE A 51 8.06 4.66 8.44
CA ILE A 51 8.34 3.37 9.09
C ILE A 51 9.39 2.57 8.30
N GLU A 52 9.20 2.41 6.99
CA GLU A 52 10.12 1.69 6.11
C GLU A 52 11.49 2.37 6.04
N THR A 53 11.55 3.70 6.07
CA THR A 53 12.83 4.43 6.08
C THR A 53 13.60 4.17 7.37
N VAL A 54 12.92 4.27 8.52
CA VAL A 54 13.54 4.01 9.82
C VAL A 54 13.99 2.56 9.93
N LEU A 55 13.13 1.61 9.58
CA LEU A 55 13.47 0.18 9.63
C LEU A 55 14.53 -0.18 8.59
N GLY A 56 14.42 0.36 7.38
CA GLY A 56 15.36 0.18 6.28
C GLY A 56 16.75 0.70 6.62
N PHE A 57 16.86 1.78 7.39
CA PHE A 57 18.15 2.27 7.90
C PHE A 57 18.86 1.23 8.77
N PHE A 58 18.15 0.52 9.65
CA PHE A 58 18.72 -0.53 10.50
C PHE A 58 18.98 -1.84 9.76
N VAL A 59 18.32 -2.03 8.62
CA VAL A 59 18.36 -3.26 7.82
C VAL A 59 19.19 -3.06 6.53
N ALA A 60 19.75 -1.86 6.33
CA ALA A 60 20.51 -1.50 5.15
C ALA A 60 21.67 -2.47 4.92
N PRO A 61 22.00 -2.79 3.66
CA PRO A 61 23.09 -3.71 3.37
C PRO A 61 24.39 -3.18 3.96
N ASN A 62 25.02 -3.97 4.82
CA ASN A 62 26.44 -3.81 5.08
C ASN A 62 27.16 -4.10 3.76
N VAL A 63 27.84 -3.10 3.23
CA VAL A 63 28.75 -3.25 2.08
C VAL A 63 30.12 -3.51 2.66
N THR A 64 30.60 -4.75 2.50
CA THR A 64 31.97 -5.12 2.86
C THR A 64 32.77 -5.31 1.58
N VAL A 65 34.01 -4.81 1.59
CA VAL A 65 34.95 -4.98 0.48
C VAL A 65 36.03 -5.92 0.98
N ASP A 66 36.05 -7.13 0.44
CA ASP A 66 37.06 -8.13 0.74
C ASP A 66 38.08 -8.16 -0.40
N TRP A 67 39.36 -8.26 -0.06
CA TRP A 67 40.45 -8.29 -1.02
C TRP A 67 40.92 -9.73 -1.19
N GLN A 68 40.78 -10.28 -2.40
CA GLN A 68 41.31 -11.61 -2.71
C GLN A 68 42.64 -11.48 -3.42
N GLU A 69 43.66 -12.17 -2.89
CA GLU A 69 44.98 -12.28 -3.50
C GLU A 69 44.98 -13.44 -4.50
N LEU A 70 45.26 -13.16 -5.77
CA LEU A 70 45.58 -14.18 -6.76
C LEU A 70 47.08 -14.20 -7.04
N PRO A 71 47.79 -15.32 -6.78
CA PRO A 71 49.17 -15.50 -7.18
C PRO A 71 49.26 -15.55 -8.71
N ILE A 72 50.18 -14.77 -9.30
CA ILE A 72 50.50 -14.88 -10.72
C ILE A 72 51.66 -15.87 -10.86
N ASP A 73 51.32 -17.12 -11.16
CA ASP A 73 52.30 -18.14 -11.50
C ASP A 73 52.75 -17.90 -12.94
N GLY A 74 54.06 -17.77 -13.16
CA GLY A 74 54.68 -17.43 -14.45
C GLY A 74 54.47 -18.43 -15.60
N SER A 75 53.62 -19.45 -15.44
CA SER A 75 53.24 -20.40 -16.49
C SER A 75 51.99 -19.92 -17.22
N GLY A 76 52.20 -19.07 -18.22
CA GLY A 76 51.18 -18.17 -18.78
C GLY A 76 49.97 -18.79 -19.49
N GLN A 77 48.89 -17.99 -19.49
CA GLN A 77 48.19 -17.51 -20.69
C GLN A 77 47.55 -16.13 -20.41
N SER A 78 47.85 -15.15 -21.30
CA SER A 78 47.30 -13.78 -21.57
C SER A 78 46.83 -12.88 -20.40
N MET A 79 47.16 -11.60 -20.24
CA MET A 79 47.58 -10.53 -21.15
C MET A 79 48.57 -9.58 -20.46
N ASN A 80 49.17 -8.72 -21.29
CA ASN A 80 50.30 -7.85 -21.03
C ASN A 80 50.00 -6.73 -19.99
N VAL A 81 50.44 -6.95 -18.74
CA VAL A 81 50.69 -5.95 -17.68
C VAL A 81 52.15 -5.43 -17.77
N VAL A 82 52.89 -5.83 -18.81
CA VAL A 82 54.35 -5.72 -18.95
C VAL A 82 54.82 -4.28 -19.19
N ASP A 83 53.94 -3.33 -19.54
CA ASP A 83 54.34 -1.90 -19.56
C ASP A 83 54.35 -1.24 -18.17
N VAL A 84 53.69 -1.83 -17.17
CA VAL A 84 53.65 -1.28 -15.80
C VAL A 84 54.79 -1.84 -14.93
N ALA A 85 55.29 -3.02 -15.26
CA ALA A 85 56.27 -3.75 -14.45
C ALA A 85 57.74 -3.44 -14.79
N SER A 86 58.04 -2.66 -15.82
CA SER A 86 59.42 -2.44 -16.28
C SER A 86 60.27 -1.51 -15.40
N PHE A 87 59.72 -0.94 -14.30
CA PHE A 87 60.44 -0.01 -13.42
C PHE A 87 60.55 -0.40 -11.93
N VAL A 88 59.98 -1.52 -11.48
CA VAL A 88 60.08 -1.92 -10.06
C VAL A 88 60.21 -3.44 -9.97
N GLN A 89 61.28 -3.92 -9.33
CA GLN A 89 61.41 -5.31 -8.90
C GLN A 89 60.62 -5.48 -7.58
N PRO A 90 59.59 -6.35 -7.53
CA PRO A 90 59.26 -7.02 -6.28
C PRO A 90 59.12 -8.53 -6.49
N GLU A 91 59.63 -9.30 -5.53
CA GLU A 91 59.81 -10.75 -5.64
C GLU A 91 58.50 -11.54 -5.58
N ASN A 92 57.34 -10.87 -5.48
CA ASN A 92 56.00 -11.42 -5.61
C ASN A 92 55.06 -10.33 -6.17
N ILE A 93 54.54 -10.53 -7.38
CA ILE A 93 53.47 -9.68 -7.95
C ILE A 93 52.15 -10.40 -7.71
N SER A 94 51.39 -9.96 -6.71
CA SER A 94 50.01 -10.41 -6.45
C SER A 94 49.02 -9.37 -6.95
N VAL A 95 47.98 -9.82 -7.66
CA VAL A 95 46.87 -8.93 -8.04
C VAL A 95 45.77 -9.02 -6.97
N LEU A 96 45.39 -7.87 -6.44
CA LEU A 96 44.28 -7.74 -5.50
C LEU A 96 42.98 -7.52 -6.28
N ILE A 97 42.06 -8.47 -6.22
CA ILE A 97 40.71 -8.32 -6.80
C ILE A 97 39.74 -7.92 -5.67
N PRO A 98 39.13 -6.72 -5.73
CA PRO A 98 38.11 -6.34 -4.78
C PRO A 98 36.83 -7.15 -5.03
N HIS A 99 36.38 -7.88 -4.02
CA HIS A 99 35.07 -8.53 -4.00
C HIS A 99 34.13 -7.71 -3.12
N ILE A 100 33.07 -7.19 -3.71
CA ILE A 100 32.05 -6.43 -2.99
C ILE A 100 31.01 -7.43 -2.49
N HIS A 101 31.03 -7.71 -1.18
CA HIS A 101 29.99 -8.47 -0.53
C HIS A 101 28.90 -7.53 -0.06
N THR A 102 27.71 -7.67 -0.63
CA THR A 102 26.50 -7.05 -0.08
C THR A 102 25.86 -8.06 0.88
N GLY A 103 25.54 -7.66 2.11
CA GLY A 103 24.76 -8.48 3.06
C GLY A 103 23.42 -8.97 2.48
N PRO A 104 22.62 -9.77 3.21
CA PRO A 104 21.40 -10.41 2.71
C PRO A 104 20.22 -9.43 2.52
N TRP A 105 20.43 -8.40 1.70
CA TRP A 105 19.47 -7.36 1.36
C TRP A 105 18.18 -7.87 0.68
N PRO A 106 18.16 -8.99 -0.08
CA PRO A 106 16.91 -9.46 -0.67
C PRO A 106 15.92 -9.97 0.38
N LEU A 107 16.41 -10.67 1.42
CA LEU A 107 15.57 -11.17 2.52
C LEU A 107 15.00 -10.02 3.35
N ALA A 108 15.87 -9.06 3.68
CA ALA A 108 15.50 -7.79 4.29
C ALA A 108 14.40 -7.05 3.50
N SER A 109 14.58 -6.92 2.18
CA SER A 109 13.62 -6.25 1.30
C SER A 109 12.27 -6.97 1.26
N LEU A 110 12.27 -8.30 1.25
CA LEU A 110 11.06 -9.12 1.32
C LEU A 110 10.32 -8.91 2.65
N LEU A 111 11.04 -8.89 3.76
CA LEU A 111 10.45 -8.64 5.09
C LEU A 111 9.86 -7.24 5.19
N LEU A 112 10.56 -6.22 4.69
CA LEU A 112 10.03 -4.86 4.64
C LEU A 112 8.77 -4.77 3.78
N ALA A 113 8.72 -5.46 2.63
CA ALA A 113 7.54 -5.49 1.77
C ALA A 113 6.30 -6.16 2.41
N LEU A 114 6.47 -6.97 3.45
CA LEU A 114 5.34 -7.55 4.21
C LEU A 114 4.70 -6.54 5.18
N ILE A 115 5.42 -5.50 5.60
CA ILE A 115 4.92 -4.48 6.52
C ILE A 115 3.65 -3.80 6.00
N PRO A 116 3.61 -3.25 4.77
CA PRO A 116 2.39 -2.63 4.25
C PRO A 116 1.25 -3.64 4.10
N ALA A 117 1.55 -4.90 3.75
CA ALA A 117 0.54 -5.95 3.66
C ALA A 117 -0.16 -6.18 5.00
N ILE A 118 0.64 -6.38 6.05
CA ILE A 118 0.15 -6.58 7.41
C ILE A 118 -0.61 -5.35 7.89
N TYR A 119 -0.07 -4.15 7.67
CA TYR A 119 -0.72 -2.89 8.03
C TYR A 119 -2.13 -2.78 7.43
N TYR A 120 -2.26 -2.86 6.10
CA TYR A 120 -3.56 -2.70 5.45
C TYR A 120 -4.55 -3.79 5.86
N VAL A 121 -4.11 -5.04 5.93
CA VAL A 121 -4.99 -6.16 6.28
C VAL A 121 -5.49 -6.04 7.73
N LEU A 122 -4.60 -5.81 8.69
CA LEU A 122 -4.96 -5.74 10.10
C LEU A 122 -5.85 -4.54 10.39
N PHE A 123 -5.53 -3.35 9.88
CA PHE A 123 -6.33 -2.15 10.14
C PHE A 123 -7.71 -2.20 9.46
N GLU A 124 -7.79 -2.75 8.24
CA GLU A 124 -9.08 -2.87 7.55
C GLU A 124 -9.96 -3.99 8.16
N ALA A 125 -9.36 -5.11 8.60
CA ALA A 125 -10.08 -6.20 9.25
C ALA A 125 -10.41 -5.94 10.72
N SER A 126 -9.78 -4.95 11.36
CA SER A 126 -10.03 -4.58 12.75
C SER A 126 -11.34 -3.81 12.94
N SER A 127 -11.77 -3.64 14.19
CA SER A 127 -12.92 -2.80 14.57
C SER A 127 -12.77 -1.34 14.15
N LEU A 128 -11.55 -0.93 13.79
CA LEU A 128 -11.21 0.37 13.24
C LEU A 128 -11.76 0.60 11.83
N ARG A 129 -12.09 -0.47 11.08
CA ARG A 129 -12.70 -0.45 9.74
C ARG A 129 -11.97 0.46 8.74
N GLY A 130 -10.69 0.73 8.97
CA GLY A 130 -9.96 1.75 8.22
C GLY A 130 -8.55 1.93 8.75
N THR A 131 -7.62 2.14 7.84
CA THR A 131 -6.26 2.54 8.16
C THR A 131 -6.23 3.94 8.79
N PRO A 132 -5.21 4.28 9.58
CA PRO A 132 -4.99 5.62 10.11
C PRO A 132 -5.27 6.74 9.09
N GLY A 133 -4.74 6.68 7.87
CA GLY A 133 -5.01 7.68 6.82
C GLY A 133 -6.48 7.74 6.41
N LYS A 134 -7.16 6.59 6.28
CA LYS A 134 -8.60 6.53 6.00
C LYS A 134 -9.43 7.13 7.13
N ARG A 135 -9.06 6.90 8.40
CA ARG A 135 -9.76 7.44 9.55
C ARG A 135 -9.63 8.96 9.65
N VAL A 136 -8.46 9.51 9.34
CA VAL A 136 -8.26 10.96 9.23
C VAL A 136 -9.19 11.57 8.17
N CYS A 137 -9.36 10.88 7.03
CA CYS A 137 -10.31 11.26 5.98
C CYS A 137 -11.78 10.88 6.26
N ARG A 138 -12.12 10.40 7.47
CA ARG A 138 -13.46 9.92 7.86
C ARG A 138 -14.02 8.84 6.92
N LEU A 139 -13.16 7.92 6.49
CA LEU A 139 -13.49 6.80 5.62
C LEU A 139 -13.55 5.49 6.41
N GLU A 140 -14.58 4.70 6.13
CA GLU A 140 -14.75 3.36 6.68
C GLU A 140 -14.97 2.33 5.58
N VAL A 141 -14.35 1.17 5.73
CA VAL A 141 -14.48 0.01 4.87
C VAL A 141 -15.48 -0.94 5.49
N VAL A 142 -16.56 -1.21 4.77
CA VAL A 142 -17.66 -2.06 5.24
C VAL A 142 -18.00 -3.11 4.20
N THR A 143 -18.68 -4.17 4.63
CA THR A 143 -19.31 -5.14 3.73
C THR A 143 -20.49 -4.50 2.98
N LEU A 144 -21.04 -5.20 1.98
CA LEU A 144 -22.28 -4.78 1.32
C LEU A 144 -23.47 -4.61 2.29
N SER A 145 -23.43 -5.27 3.45
CA SER A 145 -24.43 -5.16 4.52
C SER A 145 -24.12 -4.06 5.55
N GLY A 146 -23.02 -3.31 5.40
CA GLY A 146 -22.60 -2.28 6.37
C GLY A 146 -21.86 -2.83 7.60
N GLY A 147 -21.57 -4.13 7.60
CA GLY A 147 -20.81 -4.81 8.67
C GLY A 147 -19.30 -4.62 8.53
N GLN A 148 -18.57 -5.10 9.54
CA GLN A 148 -17.12 -5.20 9.49
C GLN A 148 -16.69 -6.27 8.48
N ILE A 149 -15.62 -6.00 7.74
CA ILE A 149 -15.07 -6.97 6.78
C ILE A 149 -14.35 -8.11 7.50
N SER A 150 -14.38 -9.31 6.92
CA SER A 150 -13.61 -10.44 7.45
C SER A 150 -12.13 -10.32 7.09
N LEU A 151 -11.27 -11.02 7.84
CA LEU A 151 -9.83 -11.09 7.55
C LEU A 151 -9.56 -11.60 6.13
N ALA A 152 -10.33 -12.61 5.68
CA ALA A 152 -10.22 -13.15 4.32
C ALA A 152 -10.57 -12.11 3.26
N GLN A 153 -11.62 -11.29 3.48
CA GLN A 153 -11.97 -10.20 2.58
C GLN A 153 -10.88 -9.12 2.55
N ALA A 154 -10.30 -8.78 3.70
CA ALA A 154 -9.21 -7.81 3.79
C ALA A 154 -7.95 -8.29 3.05
N ILE A 155 -7.57 -9.56 3.22
CA ILE A 155 -6.44 -10.19 2.51
C ILE A 155 -6.70 -10.18 1.00
N LEU A 156 -7.87 -10.65 0.56
CA LEU A 156 -8.24 -10.68 -0.86
C LEU A 156 -8.17 -9.27 -1.47
N ARG A 157 -8.72 -8.28 -0.77
CA ARG A 157 -8.67 -6.88 -1.17
C ARG A 157 -7.23 -6.37 -1.27
N PHE A 158 -6.35 -6.75 -0.34
CA PHE A 158 -4.93 -6.38 -0.38
C PHE A 158 -4.18 -7.05 -1.53
N VAL A 159 -4.35 -8.36 -1.72
CA VAL A 159 -3.71 -9.13 -2.81
C VAL A 159 -4.11 -8.55 -4.16
N ILE A 160 -5.39 -8.26 -4.39
CA ILE A 160 -5.84 -7.66 -5.65
C ILE A 160 -5.26 -6.26 -5.84
N LYS A 161 -5.12 -5.46 -4.76
CA LYS A 161 -4.40 -4.19 -4.82
C LYS A 161 -2.94 -4.41 -5.21
N ALA A 162 -2.23 -5.35 -4.57
CA ALA A 162 -0.83 -5.70 -4.83
C ALA A 162 -0.59 -6.10 -6.29
N PHE A 163 -1.42 -6.99 -6.85
CA PHE A 163 -1.23 -7.53 -8.20
C PHE A 163 -1.77 -6.63 -9.31
N ILE A 164 -2.84 -5.87 -9.08
CA ILE A 164 -3.51 -5.10 -10.14
C ILE A 164 -3.24 -3.60 -10.02
N SER A 165 -3.23 -3.05 -8.81
CA SER A 165 -3.21 -1.58 -8.62
C SER A 165 -1.80 -0.99 -8.56
N PHE A 166 -0.82 -1.71 -7.98
CA PHE A 166 0.57 -1.23 -7.90
C PHE A 166 1.37 -1.32 -9.21
N PRO A 167 1.31 -2.42 -10.00
CA PRO A 167 2.10 -2.51 -11.24
C PRO A 167 1.46 -1.84 -12.45
N LEU A 168 0.13 -1.67 -12.50
CA LEU A 168 -0.60 -1.09 -13.65
C LEU A 168 -1.07 0.35 -13.38
N LEU A 169 -0.16 1.20 -12.90
CA LEU A 169 -0.23 2.65 -13.11
C LEU A 169 -1.52 3.32 -12.58
N TYR A 170 -2.01 2.91 -11.41
CA TYR A 170 -3.19 3.49 -10.76
C TYR A 170 -4.50 3.45 -11.59
N ILE A 171 -4.56 2.71 -12.71
CA ILE A 171 -5.76 2.60 -13.57
C ILE A 171 -6.92 1.92 -12.81
N GLY A 172 -6.62 0.96 -11.94
CA GLY A 172 -7.61 0.34 -11.04
C GLY A 172 -8.27 1.33 -10.05
N VAL A 173 -7.59 2.45 -9.77
CA VAL A 173 -8.11 3.56 -8.96
C VAL A 173 -8.96 4.50 -9.82
N ILE A 174 -8.63 4.68 -11.11
CA ILE A 174 -9.43 5.48 -12.04
C ILE A 174 -10.83 4.86 -12.24
N MET A 175 -10.97 3.53 -12.26
CA MET A 175 -12.28 2.85 -12.35
C MET A 175 -13.24 3.24 -11.20
N VAL A 176 -12.71 3.57 -10.01
CA VAL A 176 -13.49 4.08 -8.87
C VAL A 176 -14.26 5.35 -9.25
N ALA A 177 -13.72 6.18 -10.15
CA ALA A 177 -14.39 7.40 -10.60
C ALA A 177 -15.64 7.11 -11.43
N PHE A 178 -15.70 5.97 -12.13
CA PHE A 178 -16.74 5.65 -13.11
C PHE A 178 -17.81 4.66 -12.62
N THR A 179 -17.63 4.01 -11.47
CA THR A 179 -18.63 3.07 -10.93
C THR A 179 -19.71 3.80 -10.10
N ARG A 180 -20.98 3.37 -10.22
CA ARG A 180 -22.13 3.99 -9.51
C ARG A 180 -21.95 4.02 -7.99
N ARG A 181 -21.35 2.98 -7.41
CA ARG A 181 -21.05 2.89 -5.97
C ARG A 181 -19.63 3.33 -5.60
N LYS A 182 -18.90 3.93 -6.55
CA LYS A 182 -17.50 4.34 -6.41
C LYS A 182 -16.63 3.22 -5.81
N GLN A 183 -16.76 2.00 -6.34
CA GLN A 183 -15.99 0.83 -5.97
C GLN A 183 -14.82 0.64 -6.95
N GLY A 184 -13.64 0.29 -6.41
CA GLY A 184 -12.52 -0.18 -7.22
C GLY A 184 -12.64 -1.66 -7.54
N LEU A 185 -11.82 -2.18 -8.45
CA LEU A 185 -11.85 -3.60 -8.82
C LEU A 185 -11.62 -4.51 -7.60
N HIS A 186 -10.69 -4.13 -6.71
CA HIS A 186 -10.44 -4.84 -5.45
C HIS A 186 -11.63 -4.79 -4.49
N ASP A 187 -12.41 -3.70 -4.50
CA ASP A 187 -13.62 -3.57 -3.67
C ASP A 187 -14.75 -4.45 -4.22
N LEU A 188 -14.90 -4.52 -5.55
CA LEU A 188 -15.90 -5.35 -6.23
C LEU A 188 -15.67 -6.83 -5.98
N ILE A 189 -14.43 -7.30 -6.18
CA ILE A 189 -14.10 -8.72 -6.01
C ILE A 189 -14.18 -9.13 -4.54
N ALA A 190 -13.79 -8.26 -3.60
CA ALA A 190 -13.89 -8.54 -2.17
C ALA A 190 -15.31 -8.35 -1.60
N GLY A 191 -16.25 -7.79 -2.38
CA GLY A 191 -17.60 -7.48 -1.90
C GLY A 191 -17.61 -6.42 -0.79
N THR A 192 -16.79 -5.37 -0.93
CA THR A 192 -16.63 -4.31 0.07
C THR A 192 -16.99 -2.93 -0.48
N LEU A 193 -17.31 -2.02 0.43
CA LEU A 193 -17.64 -0.62 0.15
C LEU A 193 -16.76 0.28 1.02
N VAL A 194 -16.50 1.50 0.56
CA VAL A 194 -15.95 2.54 1.42
C VAL A 194 -16.93 3.69 1.50
N ILE A 195 -17.31 4.00 2.73
CA ILE A 195 -18.33 4.95 3.09
C ILE A 195 -17.73 6.05 3.96
N ARG A 196 -18.46 7.15 4.12
CA ARG A 196 -18.18 8.14 5.15
C ARG A 196 -18.56 7.58 6.53
N ALA A 197 -17.71 7.78 7.53
CA ALA A 197 -17.97 7.40 8.93
C ALA A 197 -19.22 8.08 9.53
N GLU A 198 -19.55 9.29 9.06
CA GLU A 198 -20.80 9.97 9.41
C GLU A 198 -21.97 9.36 8.63
N THR A 199 -22.53 8.29 9.19
CA THR A 199 -23.91 7.88 8.87
C THR A 199 -24.82 9.03 9.27
N GLN A 200 -25.44 9.74 8.31
CA GLN A 200 -26.57 10.60 8.64
C GLN A 200 -27.69 9.70 9.16
N GLN A 201 -27.82 9.59 10.49
CA GLN A 201 -29.05 9.10 11.10
C GLN A 201 -30.15 10.07 10.69
N VAL A 202 -31.05 9.63 9.81
CA VAL A 202 -32.29 10.35 9.57
C VAL A 202 -33.04 10.34 10.89
N ALA A 203 -33.05 11.47 11.60
CA ALA A 203 -33.89 11.64 12.77
C ALA A 203 -35.34 11.33 12.33
N PRO A 204 -36.06 10.42 13.02
CA PRO A 204 -37.45 10.18 12.68
C PRO A 204 -38.20 11.49 12.87
N PHE A 205 -38.72 12.05 11.77
CA PHE A 205 -39.63 13.18 11.82
C PHE A 205 -40.89 12.71 12.56
N GLN A 206 -41.04 13.14 13.81
CA GLN A 206 -42.32 13.07 14.49
C GLN A 206 -43.12 14.31 14.10
N PRO A 207 -44.15 14.21 13.23
CA PRO A 207 -45.07 15.31 13.06
C PRO A 207 -45.73 15.59 14.41
N HIS A 208 -45.49 16.78 14.97
CA HIS A 208 -46.35 17.29 16.04
C HIS A 208 -47.73 17.49 15.42
N ARG A 209 -48.73 16.77 15.96
CA ARG A 209 -50.13 16.89 15.58
C ARG A 209 -50.68 18.26 15.94
#